data_AF-A0A1A8NWZ2-F1
#
_entry.id   AF-A0A1A8NWZ2-F1
#
_cell.length_a   1.000
_cell.length_b   1.000
_cell.length_c   1.000
_cell.angle_alpha   90.00
_cell.angle_beta   90.00
_cell.angle_gamma   90.00
#
_symmetry.space_group_name_H-M   'P 1'
#
loop_
_entity.id
_entity.type
_entity.pdbx_description
1 polymer ?
#
loop_
_entity_poly.entity_id
_entity_poly.type
_entity_poly.pdbx_seq_one_letter_code
_entity_poly.pdbx_strand_id
1 'polypeptide(L)'
;CTVLRGPDGASKGCAFVKFSSHAEAQAAINSLHGGQTMPGASSSLVVKFADTDKERTLRRMHQMAGQLGIFSPMTIQFGAYGAYSHAVSLSP
;
A
#
# COMPACT_ATOMS: atom_id res chain seq x y z
N CYS A 1 -14.16 18.78 5.82
CA CYS A 1 -13.31 17.76 6.50
C CYS A 1 -14.22 16.59 6.86
N THR A 2 -13.77 15.36 6.63
CA THR A 2 -14.53 14.14 6.93
C THR A 2 -13.63 13.13 7.64
N VAL A 3 -13.96 12.80 8.88
CA VAL A 3 -13.24 11.79 9.68
C VAL A 3 -13.80 10.41 9.36
N LEU A 4 -12.92 9.44 9.11
CA LEU A 4 -13.34 8.06 8.88
C LEU A 4 -13.68 7.41 10.23
N ARG A 5 -14.89 6.87 10.34
CA ARG A 5 -15.38 6.21 11.55
C ARG A 5 -15.73 4.75 11.28
N GLY A 6 -15.59 3.92 12.32
CA GLY A 6 -16.06 2.55 12.35
C GLY A 6 -17.58 2.44 12.53
N PRO A 7 -18.14 1.23 12.44
CA PRO A 7 -19.58 0.99 12.67
C PRO A 7 -20.01 1.32 14.11
N ASP A 8 -19.07 1.29 15.05
CA ASP A 8 -19.21 1.70 16.45
C ASP A 8 -19.11 3.22 16.65
N GLY A 9 -18.87 3.99 15.59
CA GLY A 9 -18.73 5.45 15.62
C GLY A 9 -17.34 5.94 16.06
N ALA A 10 -16.42 5.03 16.40
CA ALA A 10 -15.06 5.37 16.79
C ALA A 10 -14.22 5.84 15.59
N SER A 11 -13.27 6.75 15.83
CA SER A 11 -12.37 7.25 14.78
C SER A 11 -11.38 6.18 14.33
N LYS A 12 -11.17 6.08 13.01
CA LYS A 12 -10.15 5.20 12.41
C LYS A 12 -8.76 5.85 12.35
N GLY A 13 -8.58 7.03 12.95
CA GLY A 13 -7.30 7.74 12.97
C GLY A 13 -6.92 8.43 11.65
N CYS A 14 -7.86 8.56 10.71
CA CYS A 14 -7.63 9.23 9.43
C CYS A 14 -8.85 10.07 9.00
N ALA A 15 -8.58 11.09 8.19
CA ALA A 15 -9.58 12.03 7.70
C ALA A 15 -9.24 12.52 6.28
N PHE A 16 -10.26 12.95 5.55
CA PHE A 16 -10.12 13.66 4.28
C PHE A 16 -10.44 15.14 4.45
N VAL A 17 -9.57 15.99 3.90
CA VAL A 17 -9.77 17.44 3.85
C VAL A 17 -9.75 17.85 2.38
N LYS A 18 -10.76 18.62 1.97
CA LYS A 18 -10.84 19.22 0.64
C LYS A 18 -10.53 20.70 0.79
N PHE A 19 -9.45 21.14 0.14
CA PHE A 19 -9.10 22.54 -0.01
C PHE A 19 -9.75 23.13 -1.27
N SER A 20 -9.83 24.46 -1.34
CA SER A 20 -10.35 25.19 -2.49
C SER A 20 -9.41 25.11 -3.69
N SER A 21 -8.09 25.06 -3.43
CA SER A 21 -7.06 24.94 -4.46
C SER A 21 -6.01 23.87 -4.12
N HIS A 22 -5.30 23.42 -5.16
CA HIS A 22 -4.18 22.50 -5.00
C HIS A 22 -3.00 23.14 -4.26
N ALA A 23 -2.75 24.43 -4.48
CA ALA A 23 -1.66 25.17 -3.83
C ALA A 23 -1.85 25.22 -2.30
N GLU A 24 -3.07 25.48 -1.83
CA GLU A 24 -3.39 25.45 -0.40
C GLU A 24 -3.20 24.05 0.20
N ALA A 25 -3.61 23.01 -0.51
CA ALA A 25 -3.39 21.64 -0.07
C ALA A 25 -1.89 21.30 0.04
N GLN A 26 -1.09 21.74 -0.93
CA GLN A 26 0.37 21.55 -0.90
C GLN A 26 1.02 22.29 0.28
N ALA A 27 0.60 23.54 0.53
CA ALA A 27 1.08 24.31 1.67
C ALA A 27 0.75 23.62 3.00
N ALA A 28 -0.46 23.07 3.13
CA ALA A 28 -0.87 22.31 4.30
C ALA A 28 -0.05 21.02 4.50
N ILE A 29 0.25 20.29 3.42
CA ILE A 29 1.15 19.12 3.47
C ILE A 29 2.52 19.54 4.00
N ASN A 30 3.12 20.58 3.41
CA ASN A 30 4.46 21.03 3.78
C ASN A 30 4.54 21.51 5.25
N SER A 31 3.45 22.09 5.77
CA SER A 31 3.42 22.62 7.13
C SER A 31 3.12 21.57 8.20
N LEU A 32 2.33 20.54 7.87
CA LEU A 32 1.74 19.64 8.88
C LEU A 32 2.30 18.21 8.82
N HIS A 33 2.81 17.78 7.66
CA HIS A 33 3.39 16.46 7.51
C HIS A 33 4.61 16.30 8.42
N GLY A 34 4.60 15.29 9.29
CA GLY A 34 5.68 15.01 10.23
C GLY A 34 5.79 16.00 11.40
N GLY A 35 4.97 17.06 11.44
CA GLY A 35 5.15 18.18 12.36
C GLY A 35 4.76 17.90 13.81
N GLN A 36 3.75 17.05 14.05
CA GLN A 36 3.28 16.75 15.41
C GLN A 36 2.82 15.30 15.53
N THR A 37 3.10 14.68 16.67
CA THR A 37 2.48 13.41 17.09
C THR A 37 1.30 13.71 18.00
N MET A 38 0.12 13.19 17.66
CA MET A 38 -1.09 13.38 18.46
C MET A 38 -1.00 12.59 19.77
N PRO A 39 -1.65 13.04 20.86
CA PRO A 39 -1.73 12.27 22.10
C PRO A 39 -2.25 10.85 21.85
N GLY A 40 -1.51 9.85 22.30
CA GLY A 40 -1.85 8.44 22.10
C GLY A 40 -1.47 7.84 20.75
N ALA A 41 -0.88 8.61 19.84
CA ALA A 41 -0.35 8.08 18.57
C ALA A 41 1.12 7.66 18.70
N SER A 42 1.48 6.56 18.04
CA SER A 42 2.86 6.06 17.96
C SER A 42 3.71 6.75 16.89
N SER A 43 3.11 7.62 16.08
CA SER A 43 3.76 8.24 14.92
C SER A 43 3.19 9.62 14.65
N SER A 44 4.03 10.49 14.06
CA SER A 44 3.65 11.83 13.66
C SER A 44 2.53 11.84 12.61
N LEU A 45 1.82 12.96 12.52
CA LEU A 45 0.80 13.21 11.50
C LEU A 45 1.37 12.98 10.10
N VAL A 46 0.63 12.21 9.29
CA VAL A 46 0.93 12.01 7.88
C VAL A 46 -0.08 12.79 7.07
N VAL A 47 0.39 13.84 6.39
CA VAL A 47 -0.43 14.63 5.45
C VAL A 47 0.07 14.38 4.05
N LYS A 48 -0.81 13.99 3.14
CA LYS A 48 -0.52 13.70 1.73
C LYS A 48 -1.79 13.87 0.90
N PHE A 49 -1.65 13.93 -0.41
CA PHE A 49 -2.80 13.84 -1.31
C PHE A 49 -3.51 12.50 -1.15
N ALA A 50 -4.83 12.55 -1.25
CA ALA A 50 -5.64 11.34 -1.33
C ALA A 50 -5.35 10.60 -2.64
N ASP A 51 -5.43 9.28 -2.62
CA ASP A 51 -5.35 8.48 -3.84
C ASP A 51 -6.49 8.87 -4.80
N THR A 52 -6.20 8.87 -6.10
CA THR A 52 -7.23 9.07 -7.12
C THR A 52 -8.22 7.89 -7.14
N ASP A 53 -9.39 8.09 -7.74
CA ASP A 53 -10.38 7.01 -7.88
C ASP A 53 -9.82 5.81 -8.66
N LYS A 54 -8.95 6.08 -9.65
CA LYS A 54 -8.22 5.06 -10.41
C LYS A 54 -7.30 4.23 -9.50
N GLU A 55 -6.48 4.88 -8.69
CA GLU A 55 -5.60 4.21 -7.74
C GLU A 55 -6.38 3.43 -6.67
N ARG A 56 -7.48 4.01 -6.19
CA ARG A 56 -8.40 3.35 -5.24
C ARG A 56 -8.97 2.06 -5.84
N THR A 57 -9.40 2.11 -7.09
CA THR A 57 -9.96 0.94 -7.80
C THR A 57 -8.90 -0.12 -8.03
N LEU A 58 -7.71 0.26 -8.51
CA LEU A 58 -6.59 -0.67 -8.72
C LEU A 58 -6.13 -1.36 -7.44
N ARG A 59 -6.08 -0.62 -6.31
CA ARG A 59 -5.75 -1.20 -5.00
C ARG A 59 -6.83 -2.15 -4.52
N ARG A 60 -8.11 -1.80 -4.70
CA ARG A 60 -9.23 -2.70 -4.38
C ARG A 60 -9.12 -3.99 -5.20
N MET A 61 -8.78 -3.88 -6.49
CA MET A 61 -8.53 -5.02 -7.38
C MET A 61 -7.36 -5.89 -6.94
N HIS A 62 -6.23 -5.29 -6.58
CA HIS A 62 -5.09 -6.06 -6.05
C HIS A 62 -5.42 -6.78 -4.74
N GLN A 63 -6.22 -6.16 -3.86
CA GLN A 63 -6.64 -6.81 -2.62
C GLN A 63 -7.52 -8.02 -2.87
N MET A 64 -8.45 -7.95 -3.83
CA MET A 64 -9.29 -9.09 -4.20
C MET A 64 -8.54 -10.17 -5.02
N ALA A 65 -7.52 -9.80 -5.79
CA ALA A 65 -6.62 -10.77 -6.44
C ALA A 65 -5.76 -11.55 -5.41
N GLY A 66 -5.36 -10.91 -4.31
CA GLY A 66 -4.63 -11.55 -3.22
C GLY A 66 -5.48 -12.56 -2.41
N GLN A 67 -6.80 -12.41 -2.38
CA GLN A 67 -7.71 -13.34 -1.69
C GLN A 67 -7.95 -14.65 -2.46
N LEU A 68 -7.67 -14.66 -3.77
CA LEU A 68 -7.68 -15.84 -4.63
C LEU A 68 -6.28 -16.46 -4.78
N GLY A 69 -5.40 -16.37 -3.77
CA GLY A 69 -4.17 -17.16 -3.74
C GLY A 69 -3.22 -16.99 -4.94
N ILE A 70 -3.29 -15.87 -5.65
CA ILE A 70 -2.39 -15.58 -6.78
C ILE A 70 -1.27 -14.63 -6.30
N PHE A 71 -0.46 -15.09 -5.33
CA PHE A 71 0.88 -14.56 -5.04
C PHE A 71 1.84 -15.74 -5.29
N SER A 72 2.89 -15.67 -6.12
CA SER A 72 3.76 -14.52 -6.40
C SER A 72 4.56 -14.70 -7.72
N PRO A 73 5.11 -13.62 -8.32
CA PRO A 73 5.88 -13.63 -9.56
C PRO A 73 7.41 -13.93 -9.44
N MET A 74 7.89 -14.73 -8.49
CA MET A 74 9.35 -15.04 -8.38
C MET A 74 9.62 -16.44 -7.80
N THR A 75 9.19 -17.49 -8.50
CA THR A 75 9.74 -18.86 -8.37
C THR A 75 9.07 -19.78 -9.41
N ILE A 76 9.39 -19.58 -10.69
CA ILE A 76 9.35 -20.67 -11.67
C ILE A 76 10.81 -21.00 -11.96
N GLN A 77 11.29 -21.96 -11.16
CA GLN A 77 12.33 -22.92 -11.50
C GLN A 77 13.48 -22.44 -12.40
N PHE A 78 14.47 -21.84 -11.74
CA PHE A 78 15.91 -22.01 -12.04
C PHE A 78 16.33 -23.49 -11.83
N GLY A 79 15.51 -24.46 -12.28
CA GLY A 79 15.57 -25.88 -11.88
C GLY A 79 15.48 -26.88 -13.03
N ALA A 80 15.22 -26.44 -14.27
CA ALA A 80 15.15 -27.35 -15.42
C ALA A 80 16.51 -27.65 -16.08
N TYR A 81 17.58 -26.94 -15.73
CA TYR A 81 18.92 -27.12 -16.33
C TYR A 81 19.98 -27.77 -15.43
N GLY A 82 19.66 -27.99 -14.14
CA GLY A 82 20.55 -28.75 -13.26
C GLY A 82 20.40 -30.27 -13.43
N ALA A 83 19.28 -30.74 -13.99
CA ALA A 83 19.01 -32.18 -14.10
C ALA A 83 19.68 -32.84 -15.32
N TYR A 84 19.96 -32.09 -16.41
CA TYR A 84 20.66 -32.67 -17.57
C TYR A 84 22.16 -32.87 -17.32
N SER A 85 22.77 -32.09 -16.43
CA SER A 85 24.21 -32.20 -16.14
C SER A 85 24.57 -33.37 -15.24
N HIS A 86 23.60 -34.00 -14.56
CA HIS A 86 23.84 -35.15 -13.68
C HIS A 86 23.43 -36.50 -14.29
N ALA A 87 23.03 -36.53 -15.57
CA ALA A 87 22.71 -37.76 -16.30
C ALA A 87 23.76 -38.15 -17.36
N VAL A 88 24.78 -37.31 -17.60
CA VAL A 88 25.85 -37.57 -18.61
C VAL A 88 27.10 -38.24 -18.02
N SER A 89 27.23 -38.37 -16.70
CA SER A 89 28.42 -38.97 -16.06
C SER A 89 28.28 -40.43 -15.64
N LEU A 90 27.20 -41.13 -16.00
CA LEU A 90 27.02 -42.53 -15.63
C LEU A 90 26.40 -43.36 -16.78
N SER A 91 27.23 -43.67 -17.78
CA SER A 91 27.07 -44.89 -18.56
C SER A 91 28.43 -45.60 -18.66
N PRO A 92 28.48 -46.93 -18.41
CA PRO A 92 29.69 -47.74 -18.47
C PRO A 92 30.21 -47.96 -19.88
#